data_AF-A0A060BQ65-F1
#
_entry.id   AF-A0A060BQ65-F1
#
_cell.length_a   1.000
_cell.length_b   1.000
_cell.length_c   1.000
_cell.angle_alpha   90.00
_cell.angle_beta   90.00
_cell.angle_gamma   90.00
#
_symmetry.space_group_name_H-M   'P 1'
#
loop_
_entity.id
_entity.type
_entity.pdbx_description
1 polymer ?
#
loop_
_entity_poly.entity_id
_entity_poly.type
_entity_poly.pdbx_seq_one_letter_code
_entity_poly.pdbx_strand_id
1 'polypeptide(L)'
;MVSTGQLAAEELGFVIEPPPAPAPVSAVELAEAAANPGLRRAVSLFHQGWRAEAVPEWNFTLRGMTDRQLLAAAELARQEHIYDRVVNTSERTRDQVDFPSASSRRSKAE
;
A
#
# COMPACT_ATOMS: atom_id res chain seq x y z
N MET A 1 -9.79 8.69 -12.92
CA MET A 1 -8.78 7.91 -13.66
C MET A 1 -9.15 6.46 -13.53
N VAL A 2 -9.71 5.88 -14.59
CA VAL A 2 -9.98 4.44 -14.69
C VAL A 2 -8.61 3.78 -14.84
N SER A 3 -8.25 2.91 -13.90
CA SER A 3 -6.96 2.21 -13.94
C SER A 3 -7.05 1.12 -15.01
N THR A 4 -6.02 1.00 -15.83
CA THR A 4 -5.91 0.18 -17.05
C THR A 4 -6.16 -1.32 -16.85
N GLY A 5 -6.34 -1.80 -15.61
CA GLY A 5 -6.79 -3.16 -15.31
C GLY A 5 -8.26 -3.45 -15.66
N GLN A 6 -9.12 -2.44 -15.76
CA GLN A 6 -10.55 -2.65 -16.09
C GLN A 6 -10.79 -2.91 -17.58
N LEU A 7 -9.93 -2.40 -18.48
CA LEU A 7 -10.12 -2.53 -19.92
C LEU A 7 -9.81 -3.93 -20.47
N ALA A 8 -9.08 -4.77 -19.72
CA ALA A 8 -8.75 -6.12 -20.16
C ALA A 8 -9.79 -7.19 -19.75
N ALA A 9 -10.75 -6.84 -18.89
CA ALA A 9 -11.76 -7.79 -18.38
C ALA A 9 -13.09 -7.75 -19.14
N GLU A 10 -13.38 -6.64 -19.84
CA GLU A 10 -14.67 -6.45 -20.54
C GLU A 10 -14.80 -7.29 -21.82
N GLU A 11 -13.72 -7.89 -22.33
CA GLU A 11 -13.74 -8.72 -23.55
C GLU A 11 -14.24 -10.17 -23.31
N LEU A 12 -14.47 -10.59 -22.06
CA LEU A 12 -14.82 -11.98 -21.71
C LEU A 12 -16.17 -12.16 -20.98
N GLY A 13 -17.00 -11.12 -20.86
CA GLY A 13 -18.38 -11.24 -20.35
C GLY A 13 -18.53 -11.62 -18.87
N PHE A 14 -17.45 -11.55 -18.08
CA PHE A 14 -17.52 -11.66 -16.63
C PHE A 14 -17.73 -10.28 -16.02
N VAL A 15 -18.86 -10.10 -15.33
CA VAL A 15 -19.04 -8.96 -14.42
C VAL A 15 -18.12 -9.21 -13.22
N ILE A 16 -16.90 -8.70 -13.29
CA ILE A 16 -16.02 -8.63 -12.13
C ILE A 16 -16.58 -7.53 -11.23
N GLU A 17 -17.39 -7.91 -10.25
CA GLU A 17 -17.73 -6.98 -9.17
C GLU A 17 -16.44 -6.69 -8.38
N PRO A 18 -15.98 -5.42 -8.34
CA PRO A 18 -14.79 -5.09 -7.57
C PRO A 18 -15.05 -5.39 -6.09
N PRO A 19 -14.04 -5.84 -5.33
CA PRO A 19 -14.19 -6.04 -3.90
C PRO A 19 -14.65 -4.73 -3.24
N PRO A 20 -15.41 -4.81 -2.13
CA PRO A 20 -15.87 -3.63 -1.42
C PRO A 20 -14.68 -2.74 -1.07
N ALA A 21 -14.84 -1.43 -1.28
CA ALA A 21 -13.80 -0.46 -0.96
C ALA A 21 -13.43 -0.56 0.54
N PRO A 22 -12.13 -0.43 0.88
CA PRO A 22 -11.72 -0.46 2.28
C PRO A 22 -12.34 0.70 3.06
N ALA A 23 -12.52 0.50 4.37
CA ALA A 23 -12.99 1.56 5.25
C ALA A 23 -12.06 2.80 5.18
N PRO A 24 -12.62 4.02 5.29
CA PRO A 24 -11.82 5.25 5.30
C PRO A 24 -10.75 5.24 6.40
N VAL A 25 -9.63 5.91 6.14
CA VAL A 25 -8.58 6.13 7.15
C VAL A 25 -9.08 7.03 8.27
N SER A 26 -8.96 6.56 9.51
CA SER A 26 -9.34 7.35 10.68
C SER A 26 -8.29 8.42 11.00
N ALA A 27 -8.69 9.46 11.72
CA ALA A 27 -7.76 10.51 12.14
C ALA A 27 -6.62 9.98 13.03
N VAL A 28 -6.88 8.96 13.85
CA VAL A 28 -5.87 8.34 14.72
C VAL A 28 -4.82 7.59 13.89
N GLU A 29 -5.24 6.77 12.94
CA GLU A 29 -4.34 6.02 12.05
C GLU A 29 -3.46 6.96 11.22
N LEU A 30 -4.06 8.04 10.71
CA LEU A 30 -3.31 9.06 9.99
C LEU A 30 -2.31 9.78 10.91
N ALA A 31 -2.69 10.11 12.14
CA ALA A 31 -1.78 10.74 13.11
C ALA A 31 -0.61 9.81 13.47
N GLU A 32 -0.85 8.50 13.62
CA GLU A 32 0.20 7.50 13.82
C GLU A 32 1.15 7.40 12.63
N ALA A 33 0.62 7.40 11.40
CA ALA A 33 1.44 7.42 10.18
C ALA A 33 2.28 8.72 10.09
N ALA A 34 1.68 9.87 10.39
CA ALA A 34 2.37 11.16 10.41
C ALA A 34 3.43 11.26 11.52
N ALA A 35 3.24 10.54 12.64
CA ALA A 35 4.21 10.47 13.72
C ALA A 35 5.38 9.51 13.44
N ASN A 36 5.25 8.60 12.47
CA ASN A 36 6.27 7.62 12.15
C ASN A 36 7.57 8.32 11.67
N PRO A 37 8.72 8.12 12.37
CA PRO A 37 9.96 8.82 12.03
C PRO A 37 10.48 8.54 10.61
N GLY A 38 10.30 7.33 10.10
CA GLY A 38 10.74 6.96 8.74
C GLY A 38 9.88 7.62 7.67
N LEU A 39 8.55 7.65 7.85
CA LEU A 39 7.65 8.35 6.93
C LEU A 39 7.91 9.85 6.95
N ARG A 40 8.12 10.45 8.13
CA ARG A 40 8.49 11.87 8.26
C ARG A 40 9.79 12.20 7.52
N ARG A 41 10.83 11.37 7.66
CA ARG A 41 12.09 11.57 6.94
C ARG A 41 11.89 11.46 5.43
N ALA A 42 11.18 10.43 4.96
CA ALA A 42 10.90 10.26 3.55
C ALA A 42 10.12 11.45 2.96
N VAL A 43 9.08 11.93 3.63
CA VAL A 43 8.31 13.12 3.23
C VAL A 43 9.20 14.35 3.12
N SER A 44 10.05 14.61 4.13
CA SER A 44 11.01 15.72 4.07
C SER A 44 11.97 15.61 2.88
N LEU A 45 12.44 14.40 2.56
CA LEU A 45 13.31 14.17 1.38
C LEU A 45 12.55 14.41 0.07
N PHE A 46 11.29 13.98 -0.02
CA PHE A 46 10.44 14.24 -1.19
C PHE A 46 10.23 15.75 -1.42
N HIS A 47 9.94 16.51 -0.37
CA HIS A 47 9.76 17.97 -0.46
C HIS A 47 11.02 18.72 -0.88
N GLN A 48 12.20 18.16 -0.58
CA GLN A 48 13.49 18.70 -1.02
C GLN A 48 13.89 18.23 -2.44
N GLY A 49 13.07 17.39 -3.09
CA GLY A 49 13.36 16.84 -4.41
C GLY A 49 14.37 15.68 -4.41
N TRP A 50 14.79 15.19 -3.24
CA TRP A 50 15.77 14.11 -3.08
C TRP A 50 15.09 12.74 -3.26
N ARG A 51 14.52 12.50 -4.44
CA ARG A 51 13.70 11.30 -4.69
C ARG A 51 14.50 10.00 -4.63
N ALA A 52 15.78 10.03 -5.00
CA ALA A 52 16.64 8.84 -4.98
C ALA A 52 16.82 8.29 -3.55
N GLU A 53 16.77 9.18 -2.55
CA GLU A 53 16.87 8.89 -1.12
C GLU A 53 15.49 8.69 -0.48
N ALA A 54 14.50 9.48 -0.91
CA ALA A 54 13.15 9.43 -0.33
C ALA A 54 12.45 8.09 -0.60
N VAL A 55 12.55 7.56 -1.82
CA VAL A 55 11.89 6.31 -2.22
C VAL A 55 12.37 5.10 -1.40
N PRO A 56 13.68 4.83 -1.23
CA PRO A 56 14.13 3.73 -0.39
C PRO A 56 13.79 3.92 1.09
N GLU A 57 13.86 5.15 1.63
CA GLU A 57 13.46 5.44 3.01
C GLU A 57 11.96 5.12 3.24
N TRP A 58 11.10 5.57 2.32
CA TRP A 58 9.67 5.23 2.35
C TRP A 58 9.47 3.72 2.31
N ASN A 59 10.05 3.05 1.30
CA ASN A 59 9.88 1.62 1.08
C ASN A 59 10.39 0.76 2.24
N PHE A 60 11.50 1.16 2.87
CA PHE A 60 12.04 0.50 4.05
C PHE A 60 11.08 0.64 5.23
N THR A 61 10.55 1.84 5.44
CA THR A 61 9.62 2.13 6.53
C THR A 61 8.33 1.32 6.43
N LEU A 62 7.82 1.06 5.22
CA LEU A 62 6.61 0.26 5.00
C LEU A 62 6.77 -1.23 5.35
N ARG A 63 7.97 -1.74 5.57
CA ARG A 63 8.20 -3.18 5.81
C ARG A 63 7.56 -3.60 7.13
N GLY A 64 6.74 -4.66 7.09
CA GLY A 64 6.04 -5.19 8.25
C GLY A 64 4.83 -4.36 8.70
N MET A 65 4.47 -3.30 7.96
CA MET A 65 3.21 -2.61 8.19
C MET A 65 2.03 -3.48 7.79
N THR A 66 0.98 -3.44 8.61
CA THR A 66 -0.33 -4.02 8.31
C THR A 66 -1.03 -3.24 7.19
N ASP A 67 -2.03 -3.83 6.54
CA ASP A 67 -2.85 -3.14 5.54
C ASP A 67 -3.44 -1.83 6.04
N ARG A 68 -3.85 -1.81 7.32
CA ARG A 68 -4.40 -0.61 7.95
C ARG A 68 -3.37 0.52 8.02
N GLN A 69 -2.14 0.19 8.36
CA GLN A 69 -1.02 1.13 8.40
C GLN A 69 -0.56 1.54 7.00
N LEU A 70 -0.58 0.63 6.03
CA LEU A 70 -0.28 0.93 4.63
C LEU A 70 -1.31 1.91 4.04
N LEU A 71 -2.60 1.70 4.31
CA LEU A 71 -3.67 2.65 3.91
C LEU A 71 -3.49 4.02 4.55
N ALA A 72 -3.09 4.07 5.84
CA ALA A 72 -2.78 5.33 6.51
C ALA A 72 -1.54 6.02 5.90
N ALA A 73 -0.50 5.27 5.54
CA ALA A 73 0.68 5.81 4.86
C ALA A 73 0.37 6.33 3.45
N ALA A 74 -0.51 5.63 2.71
CA ALA A 74 -1.00 6.10 1.41
C ALA A 74 -1.79 7.41 1.54
N GLU A 75 -2.62 7.55 2.58
CA GLU A 75 -3.36 8.78 2.86
C GLU A 75 -2.43 9.92 3.27
N LEU A 76 -1.40 9.66 4.09
CA LEU A 76 -0.36 10.64 4.38
C LEU A 76 0.32 11.13 3.09
N ALA A 77 0.72 10.22 2.21
CA ALA A 77 1.32 10.58 0.91
C ALA A 77 0.37 11.44 0.06
N ARG A 78 -0.93 11.20 0.13
CA ARG A 78 -1.95 11.99 -0.57
C ARG A 78 -2.00 13.43 -0.03
N GLN A 79 -1.97 13.61 1.29
CA GLN A 79 -1.96 14.93 1.93
C GLN A 79 -0.68 15.71 1.63
N GLU A 80 0.44 15.00 1.49
CA GLU A 80 1.74 15.56 1.13
C GLU A 80 1.95 15.71 -0.39
N HIS A 81 0.94 15.40 -1.21
CA HIS A 81 0.96 15.51 -2.68
C HIS A 81 2.03 14.61 -3.36
N ILE A 82 2.37 13.48 -2.74
CA ILE A 82 3.34 12.49 -3.23
C ILE A 82 2.60 11.36 -3.94
N TYR A 83 1.97 11.68 -5.07
CA TYR A 83 0.98 10.80 -5.71
C TYR A 83 1.54 9.45 -6.19
N ASP A 84 2.83 9.37 -6.54
CA ASP A 84 3.47 8.12 -6.91
C ASP A 84 3.55 7.13 -5.72
N ARG A 85 3.62 7.66 -4.48
CA ARG A 85 3.57 6.85 -3.26
C ARG A 85 2.16 6.44 -2.88
N VAL A 86 1.13 7.25 -3.22
CA VAL A 86 -0.28 6.85 -3.01
C VAL A 86 -0.57 5.56 -3.77
N VAL A 87 -0.27 5.53 -5.07
CA VAL A 87 -0.52 4.37 -5.92
C VAL A 87 0.30 3.16 -5.43
N ASN A 88 1.61 3.32 -5.29
CA ASN A 88 2.49 2.21 -4.91
C ASN A 88 2.18 1.62 -3.52
N THR A 89 1.78 2.45 -2.57
CA THR A 89 1.47 1.98 -1.21
C THR A 89 0.09 1.32 -1.17
N SER A 90 -0.89 1.84 -1.91
CA SER A 90 -2.23 1.23 -2.01
C SER A 90 -2.24 -0.11 -2.76
N GLU A 91 -1.29 -0.34 -3.67
CA GLU A 91 -1.16 -1.64 -4.34
C GLU A 91 -0.70 -2.74 -3.37
N ARG A 92 0.20 -2.42 -2.42
CA ARG A 92 0.72 -3.39 -1.43
C ARG A 92 -0.35 -3.94 -0.49
N THR A 93 -1.45 -3.22 -0.30
CA THR A 93 -2.57 -3.70 0.53
C THR A 93 -3.39 -4.75 -0.19
N ARG A 94 -3.33 -4.82 -1.52
CA ARG A 94 -3.99 -5.87 -2.31
C ARG A 94 -3.20 -7.17 -2.23
N ASP A 95 -1.87 -7.07 -2.26
CA ASP A 95 -0.98 -8.24 -2.19
C ASP A 95 -1.03 -8.95 -0.82
N GLN A 96 -1.34 -8.24 0.27
CA GLN A 96 -1.46 -8.86 1.60
C GLN A 96 -2.83 -9.51 1.87
N VAL A 97 -3.87 -9.16 1.09
CA VAL A 97 -5.20 -9.77 1.22
C VAL A 97 -5.21 -11.22 0.69
N ASP A 98 -4.25 -11.60 -0.17
CA ASP A 98 -4.16 -12.93 -0.81
C ASP A 98 -2.96 -13.79 -0.36
N PHE A 99 -2.70 -13.89 0.96
CA PHE A 99 -1.82 -14.94 1.49
C PHE A 99 -2.43 -15.73 2.66
N PRO A 100 -3.26 -16.75 2.41
CA PRO A 100 -3.27 -17.92 3.27
C PRO A 100 -1.95 -18.66 3.05
N SER A 101 -0.96 -18.41 3.90
CA SER A 101 0.20 -19.28 4.00
C SER A 101 -0.28 -20.67 4.45
N ALA A 102 -0.52 -21.58 3.49
CA ALA A 102 -0.63 -22.99 3.78
C ALA A 102 0.74 -23.49 4.25
N SER A 103 0.97 -23.37 5.55
CA SER A 103 1.92 -24.21 6.25
C SER A 103 1.41 -25.65 6.11
N SER A 104 2.01 -26.42 5.21
CA SER A 104 1.97 -27.88 5.31
C SER A 104 3.36 -28.37 5.69
N ARG A 105 3.59 -28.43 7.00
CA ARG A 105 4.50 -29.42 7.58
C ARG A 105 3.72 -30.74 7.72
N ARG A 106 4.29 -31.80 7.14
CA ARG A 106 4.12 -33.27 7.34
C ARG A 106 4.07 -33.90 5.94
N SER A 107 4.77 -34.97 5.59
CA SER A 107 5.47 -36.06 6.30
C SER A 107 6.45 -36.64 5.27
N LYS A 108 7.74 -36.87 5.58
CA LYS A 108 8.31 -38.15 6.06
C LYS A 108 7.79 -39.41 5.34
N ALA A 109 8.76 -40.18 4.80
CA ALA A 109 8.71 -41.56 4.27
C ALA A 109 7.88 -41.71 2.97
N GLU A 110 8.31 -42.44 1.94
CA GLU A 110 9.08 -43.69 1.87
C GLU A 110 9.69 -43.84 0.47
#